data_AF-A0A0N1BMI8-F1
#
_entry.id   AF-A0A0N1BMI8-F1
#
_cell.length_a   1.000
_cell.length_b   1.000
_cell.length_c   1.000
_cell.angle_alpha   90.00
_cell.angle_beta   90.00
_cell.angle_gamma   90.00
#
_symmetry.space_group_name_H-M   'P 1'
#
loop_
_entity.id
_entity.type
_entity.pdbx_description
1 polymer ?
#
loop_
_entity_poly.entity_id
_entity_poly.type
_entity_poly.pdbx_seq_one_letter_code
_entity_poly.pdbx_strand_id
1 'polypeptide(L)'
;MDEPAGMSWSPWLPPDAITSGYDRIDLSGLVADWSSIWLGHGPVGVAGAWQDTGIPDEGVTLLRDDGLAGLWLAPDLRMMLRSRMFGAPPYGNVLTEADTDRLEQAVDTCIDDLCTRLSAALELDQGIPWHQGSFAGTCQICPVGKGLSLIVAAQVAIDRYKAAMPAPKRQAPLAAKLDEALSSGEVRVGARIGGCQLTLAELRSLMPGDVLTLDRAITRNVQITIDGEYTALQCLLVAEQDGLTLVLQ
;
A
#
# COMPACT_ATOMS: atom_id res chain seq x y z
N MET A 1 -3.09 -0.20 27.98
CA MET A 1 -2.29 0.64 27.07
C MET A 1 -2.88 0.35 25.71
N ASP A 2 -3.93 1.08 25.37
CA ASP A 2 -4.75 0.80 24.19
C ASP A 2 -3.98 1.26 22.96
N GLU A 3 -3.70 0.34 22.04
CA GLU A 3 -3.18 0.69 20.72
C GLU A 3 -4.18 1.62 20.03
N PRO A 4 -3.74 2.76 19.47
CA PRO A 4 -4.62 3.65 18.74
C PRO A 4 -5.23 2.87 17.58
N ALA A 5 -6.57 2.83 17.54
CA ALA A 5 -7.35 2.23 16.47
C ALA A 5 -6.73 2.60 15.11
N GLY A 6 -6.19 1.58 14.44
CA GLY A 6 -5.31 1.72 13.30
C GLY A 6 -5.90 2.67 12.26
N MET A 7 -5.12 3.69 11.89
CA MET A 7 -5.39 4.46 10.69
C MET A 7 -5.49 3.49 9.52
N SER A 8 -6.72 3.25 9.06
CA SER A 8 -6.99 2.55 7.81
C SER A 8 -6.38 3.37 6.69
N TRP A 9 -5.14 3.06 6.33
CA TRP A 9 -4.50 3.59 5.15
C TRP A 9 -5.26 3.02 3.96
N SER A 10 -6.09 3.86 3.32
CA SER A 10 -6.57 3.55 1.99
C SER A 10 -5.37 3.67 1.05
N PRO A 11 -4.91 2.57 0.40
CA PRO A 11 -3.82 2.65 -0.54
C PRO A 11 -4.20 3.67 -1.63
N TRP A 12 -3.26 4.56 -1.96
CA TRP A 12 -3.43 5.53 -3.05
C TRP A 12 -3.59 4.86 -4.42
N LEU A 13 -3.26 3.57 -4.50
CA LEU A 13 -3.46 2.73 -5.68
C LEU A 13 -4.88 2.16 -5.69
N PRO A 14 -5.59 2.21 -6.83
CA PRO A 14 -6.84 1.50 -7.01
C PRO A 14 -6.66 0.00 -6.74
N PRO A 15 -7.67 -0.69 -6.19
CA PRO A 15 -7.61 -2.14 -5.94
C PRO A 15 -7.16 -2.95 -7.16
N ASP A 16 -7.65 -2.59 -8.35
CA ASP A 16 -7.29 -3.25 -9.61
C ASP A 16 -5.79 -3.18 -9.94
N ALA A 17 -5.11 -2.10 -9.53
CA ALA A 17 -3.68 -1.95 -9.74
C ALA A 17 -2.89 -2.94 -8.86
N ILE A 18 -3.34 -3.17 -7.63
CA ILE A 18 -2.74 -4.13 -6.71
C ILE A 18 -2.94 -5.56 -7.25
N THR A 19 -4.16 -5.93 -7.67
CA THR A 19 -4.44 -7.22 -8.33
C THR A 19 -3.53 -7.46 -9.53
N SER A 20 -3.35 -6.44 -10.39
CA SER A 20 -2.45 -6.55 -11.55
C SER A 20 -0.98 -6.74 -11.20
N GLY A 21 -0.55 -6.30 -10.01
CA GLY A 21 0.79 -6.54 -9.49
C GLY A 21 1.00 -8.02 -9.14
N TYR A 22 -0.03 -8.66 -8.59
CA TYR A 22 -0.02 -10.07 -8.27
C TYR A 22 -0.07 -10.98 -9.51
N ASP A 23 -0.85 -10.62 -10.53
CA ASP A 23 -0.94 -11.38 -11.79
C ASP A 23 0.38 -11.44 -12.56
N ARG A 24 1.33 -10.54 -12.24
CA ARG A 24 2.69 -10.55 -12.81
C ARG A 24 3.62 -11.56 -12.14
N ILE A 25 3.20 -12.15 -11.02
CA ILE A 25 3.95 -13.20 -10.34
C ILE A 25 3.51 -14.53 -10.97
N ASP A 26 4.39 -15.19 -11.73
CA ASP A 26 4.10 -16.49 -12.35
C ASP A 26 4.12 -17.63 -11.30
N LEU A 27 3.16 -17.59 -10.38
CA LEU A 27 3.00 -18.61 -9.36
C LEU A 27 2.56 -19.94 -9.94
N SER A 28 1.75 -19.93 -10.99
CA SER A 28 1.29 -21.15 -11.63
C SER A 28 2.48 -21.94 -12.19
N GLY A 29 3.35 -21.27 -12.95
CA GLY A 29 4.59 -21.87 -13.46
C GLY A 29 5.51 -22.34 -12.33
N LEU A 30 5.72 -21.51 -11.31
CA LEU A 30 6.56 -21.86 -10.15
C LEU A 30 6.06 -23.10 -9.40
N VAL A 31 4.77 -23.15 -9.08
CA VAL A 31 4.16 -24.26 -8.34
C VAL A 31 4.09 -25.52 -9.19
N ALA A 32 3.82 -25.39 -10.50
CA ALA A 32 3.86 -26.52 -11.42
C ALA A 32 5.27 -27.12 -11.52
N ASP A 33 6.30 -26.30 -11.67
CA ASP A 33 7.70 -26.74 -11.71
C ASP A 33 8.12 -27.41 -10.40
N TRP A 34 7.89 -26.75 -9.26
CA TRP A 34 8.15 -27.32 -7.93
C TRP A 34 7.45 -28.66 -7.73
N SER A 35 6.14 -28.73 -8.01
CA SER A 35 5.36 -29.95 -7.77
C SER A 35 5.77 -31.08 -8.70
N SER A 36 6.24 -30.79 -9.91
CA SER A 36 6.74 -31.81 -10.84
C SER A 36 8.02 -32.51 -10.36
N ILE A 37 8.82 -31.83 -9.55
CA ILE A 37 10.06 -32.35 -8.97
C ILE A 37 9.75 -33.24 -7.76
N TRP A 38 8.85 -32.77 -6.89
CA TRP A 38 8.62 -33.41 -5.60
C TRP A 38 7.49 -34.43 -5.58
N LEU A 39 6.45 -34.26 -6.40
CA LEU A 39 5.20 -35.02 -6.27
C LEU A 39 5.01 -36.01 -7.43
N GLY A 40 5.15 -37.31 -7.14
CA GLY A 40 5.01 -38.37 -8.14
C GLY A 40 3.58 -38.62 -8.64
N HIS A 41 2.56 -38.14 -7.91
CA HIS A 41 1.14 -38.45 -8.17
C HIS A 41 0.37 -37.30 -8.83
N GLY A 42 1.05 -36.58 -9.73
CA GLY A 42 0.49 -35.48 -10.50
C GLY A 42 0.72 -34.11 -9.85
N PRO A 43 0.92 -33.07 -10.67
CA PRO A 43 1.27 -31.74 -10.19
C PRO A 43 0.16 -31.16 -9.31
N VAL A 44 0.57 -30.37 -8.32
CA VAL A 44 -0.34 -29.47 -7.61
C VAL A 44 -0.36 -28.17 -8.40
N GLY A 45 -1.55 -27.60 -8.61
CA GLY A 45 -1.71 -26.32 -9.26
C GLY A 45 -2.23 -25.26 -8.29
N VAL A 46 -2.10 -24.01 -8.72
CA VAL A 46 -2.82 -22.89 -8.11
C VAL A 46 -4.32 -23.10 -8.35
N ALA A 47 -5.10 -23.12 -7.26
CA ALA A 47 -6.52 -23.50 -7.28
C ALA A 47 -7.47 -22.33 -7.52
N GLY A 48 -6.99 -21.09 -7.59
CA GLY A 48 -7.82 -19.91 -7.79
C GLY A 48 -7.03 -18.61 -7.90
N ALA A 49 -7.75 -17.51 -8.08
CA ALA A 49 -7.19 -16.17 -8.03
C ALA A 49 -6.76 -15.79 -6.61
N TRP A 50 -5.99 -14.71 -6.50
CA TRP A 50 -5.67 -14.05 -5.24
C TRP A 50 -6.95 -13.62 -4.52
N GLN A 51 -6.98 -13.84 -3.20
CA GLN A 51 -8.13 -13.53 -2.36
C GLN A 51 -7.71 -12.61 -1.23
N ASP A 52 -8.54 -11.60 -0.96
CA ASP A 52 -8.48 -10.75 0.24
C ASP A 52 -9.20 -11.45 1.39
N THR A 53 -8.67 -12.61 1.77
CA THR A 53 -9.18 -13.40 2.90
C THR A 53 -8.15 -13.41 4.01
N GLY A 54 -8.64 -13.45 5.25
CA GLY A 54 -7.77 -13.67 6.40
C GLY A 54 -7.07 -15.02 6.30
N ILE A 55 -5.87 -15.11 6.87
CA ILE A 55 -5.15 -16.38 6.98
C ILE A 55 -5.98 -17.31 7.88
N PRO A 56 -6.19 -18.58 7.50
CA PRO A 56 -6.93 -19.51 8.36
C PRO A 56 -6.26 -19.68 9.72
N ASP A 57 -7.08 -19.71 10.79
CA ASP A 57 -6.60 -19.76 12.18
C ASP A 57 -5.85 -21.06 12.53
N GLU A 58 -6.21 -22.18 11.89
CA GLU A 58 -5.61 -23.49 12.16
C GLU A 58 -4.49 -23.80 11.17
N GLY A 59 -3.24 -23.88 11.64
CA GLY A 59 -2.12 -24.29 10.81
C GLY A 59 -0.80 -23.72 11.25
N VAL A 60 0.20 -23.86 10.38
CA VAL A 60 1.52 -23.25 10.55
C VAL A 60 1.71 -22.24 9.44
N THR A 61 1.99 -21.00 9.81
CA THR A 61 2.38 -19.95 8.87
C THR A 61 3.88 -19.73 8.96
N LEU A 62 4.58 -20.00 7.86
CA LEU A 62 5.97 -19.62 7.68
C LEU A 62 6.01 -18.23 7.05
N LEU A 63 6.83 -17.33 7.58
CA LEU A 63 6.96 -15.94 7.15
C LEU A 63 8.39 -15.64 6.75
N ARG A 64 8.54 -14.66 5.86
CA ARG A 64 9.82 -14.10 5.44
C ARG A 64 9.76 -12.59 5.42
N ASP A 65 10.91 -11.95 5.70
CA ASP A 65 11.14 -10.51 5.57
C ASP A 65 10.04 -9.69 6.26
N ASP A 66 9.92 -9.90 7.58
CA ASP A 66 8.90 -9.30 8.45
C ASP A 66 7.44 -9.44 7.95
N GLY A 67 7.16 -10.47 7.16
CA GLY A 67 5.82 -10.75 6.63
C GLY A 67 5.57 -10.21 5.23
N LEU A 68 6.59 -9.94 4.41
CA LEU A 68 6.35 -9.62 2.98
C LEU A 68 5.84 -10.83 2.19
N ALA A 69 6.26 -12.03 2.58
CA ALA A 69 5.76 -13.28 2.03
C ALA A 69 5.53 -14.31 3.13
N GLY A 70 4.58 -15.21 2.87
CA GLY A 70 4.22 -16.27 3.77
C GLY A 70 3.80 -17.55 3.05
N LEU A 71 3.87 -18.65 3.78
CA LEU A 71 3.37 -19.95 3.38
C LEU A 71 2.50 -20.48 4.53
N TRP A 72 1.21 -20.67 4.27
CA TRP A 72 0.32 -21.31 5.23
C TRP A 72 0.19 -22.79 4.92
N LEU A 73 0.36 -23.61 5.96
CA LEU A 73 0.35 -25.06 5.95
C LEU A 73 -0.78 -25.56 6.85
N ALA A 74 -1.73 -26.28 6.27
CA ALA A 74 -2.76 -26.96 7.05
C ALA A 74 -2.14 -28.06 7.95
N PRO A 75 -2.77 -28.40 9.09
CA PRO A 75 -2.26 -29.42 10.01
C PRO A 75 -1.98 -30.80 9.37
N ASP A 76 -2.77 -31.18 8.36
CA ASP A 76 -2.65 -32.45 7.64
C ASP A 76 -1.72 -32.40 6.42
N LEU A 77 -1.19 -31.23 6.06
CA LEU A 77 -0.40 -31.04 4.84
C LEU A 77 0.83 -31.95 4.80
N ARG A 78 1.57 -32.08 5.90
CA ARG A 78 2.77 -32.93 5.94
C ARG A 78 2.45 -34.39 5.65
N MET A 79 1.31 -34.88 6.13
CA MET A 79 0.83 -36.23 5.80
C MET A 79 0.43 -36.33 4.31
N MET A 80 -0.25 -35.31 3.77
CA MET A 80 -0.62 -35.26 2.36
C MET A 80 0.60 -35.22 1.43
N LEU A 81 1.62 -34.42 1.76
CA LEU A 81 2.87 -34.35 1.00
C LEU A 81 3.59 -35.70 1.00
N ARG A 82 3.75 -36.36 2.16
CA ARG A 82 4.32 -37.72 2.24
C ARG A 82 3.61 -38.69 1.30
N SER A 83 2.28 -38.73 1.38
CA SER A 83 1.46 -39.61 0.53
C SER A 83 1.65 -39.32 -0.96
N ARG A 84 1.79 -38.06 -1.37
CA ARG A 84 2.02 -37.70 -2.78
C ARG A 84 3.46 -37.96 -3.25
N MET A 85 4.44 -37.75 -2.38
CA MET A 85 5.86 -37.97 -2.68
C MET A 85 6.16 -39.46 -2.82
N PHE A 86 5.66 -40.29 -1.90
CA PHE A 86 6.06 -41.69 -1.78
C PHE A 86 4.95 -42.70 -2.09
N GLY A 87 3.73 -42.22 -2.37
CA GLY A 87 2.54 -43.06 -2.46
C GLY A 87 1.96 -43.38 -1.09
N ALA A 88 0.77 -43.99 -1.07
CA ALA A 88 0.23 -44.57 0.14
C ALA A 88 1.14 -45.73 0.58
N PRO A 89 1.53 -45.83 1.87
CA PRO A 89 2.31 -46.96 2.34
C PRO A 89 1.54 -48.26 2.01
N PRO A 90 2.20 -49.30 1.50
CA PRO A 90 1.55 -50.57 1.24
C PRO A 90 0.93 -51.06 2.54
N TYR A 91 -0.37 -51.42 2.49
CA TYR A 91 -1.10 -51.94 3.64
C TYR A 91 -0.29 -53.02 4.36
N GLY A 92 -0.02 -52.82 5.65
CA GLY A 92 0.62 -53.82 6.53
C GLY A 92 2.08 -53.54 6.91
N ASN A 93 2.75 -52.56 6.31
CA ASN A 93 4.09 -52.17 6.76
C ASN A 93 4.01 -51.15 7.91
N VAL A 94 4.52 -51.54 9.08
CA VAL A 94 4.75 -50.61 10.20
C VAL A 94 5.98 -49.77 9.84
N LEU A 95 5.80 -48.46 9.67
CA LEU A 95 6.92 -47.53 9.49
C LEU A 95 7.78 -47.55 10.76
N THR A 96 9.09 -47.72 10.61
CA THR A 96 10.01 -47.56 11.72
C THR A 96 10.16 -46.08 12.07
N GLU A 97 10.70 -45.77 13.25
CA GLU A 97 11.05 -44.39 13.63
C GLU A 97 12.03 -43.77 12.62
N ALA A 98 13.06 -44.53 12.21
CA ALA A 98 14.03 -44.08 11.21
C ALA A 98 13.41 -43.81 9.83
N ASP A 99 12.39 -44.58 9.42
CA ASP A 99 11.65 -44.30 8.19
C ASP A 99 10.83 -43.02 8.34
N THR A 100 10.19 -42.84 9.49
CA THR A 100 9.41 -41.64 9.79
C THR A 100 10.28 -40.39 9.75
N ASP A 101 11.46 -40.42 10.36
CA ASP A 101 12.41 -39.29 10.36
C ASP A 101 12.87 -38.92 8.93
N ARG A 102 13.16 -39.92 8.10
CA ARG A 102 13.55 -39.69 6.69
C ARG A 102 12.40 -39.10 5.88
N LEU A 103 11.18 -39.56 6.11
CA LEU A 103 9.99 -39.01 5.45
C LEU A 103 9.74 -37.56 5.86
N GLU A 104 9.90 -37.23 7.14
CA GLU A 104 9.79 -35.85 7.63
C GLU A 104 10.90 -34.95 7.05
N GLN A 105 12.14 -35.43 7.02
CA GLN A 105 13.26 -34.69 6.41
C GLN A 105 13.02 -34.40 4.92
N ALA A 106 12.45 -35.36 4.18
CA ALA A 106 12.11 -35.17 2.78
C ALA A 106 11.00 -34.12 2.60
N VAL A 107 10.00 -34.10 3.50
CA VAL A 107 8.96 -33.06 3.50
C VAL A 107 9.53 -31.69 3.82
N ASP A 108 10.43 -31.59 4.80
CA ASP A 108 11.10 -30.32 5.13
C ASP A 108 11.89 -29.79 3.94
N THR A 109 12.67 -30.66 3.28
CA THR A 109 13.42 -30.28 2.07
C THR A 109 12.49 -29.82 0.93
N CYS A 110 11.33 -30.47 0.79
CA CYS A 110 10.30 -30.12 -0.19
C CYS A 110 9.68 -28.73 0.09
N ILE A 111 9.39 -28.43 1.35
CA ILE A 111 8.87 -27.12 1.78
C ILE A 111 9.96 -26.03 1.64
N ASP A 112 11.19 -26.32 2.05
CA ASP A 112 12.32 -25.40 1.93
C ASP A 112 12.63 -25.01 0.48
N ASP A 113 12.52 -25.97 -0.45
CA ASP A 113 12.64 -25.69 -1.88
C ASP A 113 11.52 -24.76 -2.38
N LEU A 114 10.26 -24.98 -1.97
CA LEU A 114 9.16 -24.08 -2.31
C LEU A 114 9.40 -22.66 -1.74
N CYS A 115 9.81 -22.58 -0.48
CA CYS A 115 10.17 -21.34 0.20
C CYS A 115 11.30 -20.60 -0.53
N THR A 116 12.32 -21.33 -1.00
CA THR A 116 13.46 -20.78 -1.76
C THR A 116 13.01 -20.23 -3.11
N ARG A 117 12.23 -21.01 -3.87
CA ARG A 117 11.67 -20.62 -5.16
C ARG A 117 10.76 -19.41 -5.04
N LEU A 118 9.89 -19.39 -4.04
CA LEU A 118 8.98 -18.28 -3.78
C LEU A 118 9.77 -17.01 -3.48
N SER A 119 10.84 -17.11 -2.69
CA SER A 119 11.67 -15.94 -2.36
C SER A 119 12.39 -15.38 -3.58
N ALA A 120 12.92 -16.26 -4.44
CA ALA A 120 13.53 -15.85 -5.70
C ALA A 120 12.49 -15.22 -6.64
N ALA A 121 11.31 -15.82 -6.75
CA ALA A 121 10.23 -15.33 -7.60
C ALA A 121 9.58 -14.05 -7.09
N LEU A 122 9.81 -13.66 -5.83
CA LEU A 122 9.37 -12.40 -5.25
C LEU A 122 10.51 -11.37 -5.10
N GLU A 123 11.73 -11.71 -5.53
CA GLU A 123 12.94 -10.86 -5.39
C GLU A 123 13.23 -10.44 -3.93
N LEU A 124 12.92 -11.31 -2.96
CA LEU A 124 13.17 -11.06 -1.55
C LEU A 124 14.65 -11.30 -1.18
N ASP A 125 15.13 -10.63 -0.13
CA ASP A 125 16.49 -10.81 0.36
C ASP A 125 16.72 -12.27 0.79
N GLN A 126 17.70 -12.92 0.13
CA GLN A 126 18.07 -14.30 0.39
C GLN A 126 18.71 -14.52 1.77
N GLY A 127 19.24 -13.47 2.39
CA GLY A 127 19.89 -13.52 3.70
C GLY A 127 18.93 -13.68 4.89
N ILE A 128 17.64 -13.42 4.71
CA ILE A 128 16.64 -13.53 5.78
C ILE A 128 15.98 -14.92 5.77
N PRO A 129 16.09 -15.73 6.84
CA PRO A 129 15.50 -17.05 6.88
C PRO A 129 13.98 -17.00 7.04
N TRP A 130 13.32 -18.06 6.59
CA TRP A 130 11.91 -18.31 6.89
C TRP A 130 11.75 -18.68 8.37
N HIS A 131 10.70 -18.19 9.01
CA HIS A 131 10.40 -18.49 10.42
C HIS A 131 8.90 -18.65 10.64
N GLN A 132 8.50 -19.39 11.66
CA GLN A 132 7.09 -19.51 12.02
C GLN A 132 6.60 -18.22 12.69
N GLY A 133 5.43 -17.71 12.31
CA GLY A 133 4.86 -16.50 12.90
C GLY A 133 3.43 -16.24 12.49
N SER A 134 2.89 -15.09 12.90
CA SER A 134 1.59 -14.59 12.47
C SER A 134 1.79 -13.39 11.56
N PHE A 135 1.05 -13.36 10.45
CA PHE A 135 1.14 -12.24 9.52
C PHE A 135 0.43 -11.01 10.11
N ALA A 136 1.11 -9.87 10.12
CA ALA A 136 0.54 -8.60 10.53
C ALA A 136 0.24 -7.74 9.29
N GLY A 137 -1.01 -7.29 9.15
CA GLY A 137 -1.41 -6.36 8.08
C GLY A 137 -2.19 -7.01 6.94
N THR A 138 -2.32 -6.27 5.83
CA THR A 138 -3.11 -6.69 4.67
C THR A 138 -2.29 -7.58 3.74
N CYS A 139 -2.85 -8.73 3.38
CA CYS A 139 -2.22 -9.70 2.49
C CYS A 139 -3.22 -10.20 1.44
N GLN A 140 -2.70 -10.85 0.41
CA GLN A 140 -3.49 -11.69 -0.46
C GLN A 140 -3.06 -13.13 -0.30
N ILE A 141 -4.03 -14.03 -0.41
CA ILE A 141 -3.84 -15.47 -0.29
C ILE A 141 -4.14 -16.12 -1.63
N CYS A 142 -3.22 -16.98 -2.07
CA CYS A 142 -3.35 -17.79 -3.27
C CYS A 142 -3.35 -19.29 -2.88
N PRO A 143 -4.48 -20.00 -2.96
CA PRO A 143 -4.55 -21.41 -2.59
C PRO A 143 -3.80 -22.30 -3.60
N VAL A 144 -2.99 -23.22 -3.08
CA VAL A 144 -2.18 -24.17 -3.85
C VAL A 144 -2.61 -25.60 -3.51
N GLY A 145 -3.55 -26.15 -4.27
CA GLY A 145 -4.15 -27.44 -3.96
C GLY A 145 -4.88 -27.44 -2.61
N LYS A 146 -4.77 -28.56 -1.87
CA LYS A 146 -5.42 -28.74 -0.57
C LYS A 146 -4.42 -28.57 0.55
N GLY A 147 -4.71 -27.64 1.47
CA GLY A 147 -3.96 -27.45 2.71
C GLY A 147 -2.65 -26.69 2.57
N LEU A 148 -2.41 -26.03 1.43
CA LEU A 148 -1.26 -25.18 1.19
C LEU A 148 -1.74 -23.88 0.55
N SER A 149 -1.28 -22.75 1.07
CA SER A 149 -1.61 -21.43 0.51
C SER A 149 -0.38 -20.53 0.54
N LEU A 150 -0.19 -19.76 -0.53
CA LEU A 150 0.83 -18.72 -0.60
C LEU A 150 0.22 -17.42 -0.08
N ILE A 151 0.97 -16.69 0.74
CA ILE A 151 0.57 -15.40 1.29
C ILE A 151 1.57 -14.36 0.79
N VAL A 152 1.08 -13.23 0.28
CA VAL A 152 1.94 -12.13 -0.16
C VAL A 152 1.37 -10.82 0.35
N ALA A 153 2.23 -9.97 0.93
CA ALA A 153 1.86 -8.64 1.37
C ALA A 153 1.50 -7.75 0.18
N ALA A 154 0.55 -6.83 0.38
CA ALA A 154 0.21 -5.81 -0.63
C ALA A 154 1.45 -5.01 -1.09
N GLN A 155 2.41 -4.78 -0.18
CA GLN A 155 3.63 -4.04 -0.47
C GLN A 155 4.47 -4.70 -1.60
N VAL A 156 4.57 -6.03 -1.62
CA VAL A 156 5.32 -6.75 -2.67
C VAL A 156 4.68 -6.55 -4.04
N ALA A 157 3.34 -6.63 -4.12
CA ALA A 157 2.62 -6.39 -5.36
C ALA A 157 2.76 -4.93 -5.84
N ILE A 158 2.73 -3.97 -4.91
CA ILE A 158 2.94 -2.55 -5.19
C ILE A 158 4.34 -2.31 -5.77
N ASP A 159 5.37 -2.87 -5.15
CA ASP A 159 6.76 -2.66 -5.59
C ASP A 159 7.04 -3.34 -6.93
N ARG A 160 6.48 -4.53 -7.15
CA ARG A 160 6.45 -5.20 -8.46
C ARG A 160 5.76 -4.37 -9.53
N TYR A 161 4.59 -3.83 -9.22
CA TYR A 161 3.83 -2.99 -10.14
C TYR A 161 4.62 -1.73 -10.50
N LYS A 162 5.22 -1.04 -9.51
CA LYS A 162 6.09 0.12 -9.71
C LYS A 162 7.32 -0.20 -10.55
N ALA A 163 8.02 -1.29 -10.26
CA ALA A 163 9.23 -1.70 -10.98
C ALA A 163 8.96 -1.95 -12.47
N ALA A 164 7.76 -2.40 -12.79
CA ALA A 164 7.36 -2.69 -14.15
C ALA A 164 6.58 -1.54 -14.83
N MET A 165 6.36 -0.42 -14.15
CA MET A 165 5.92 0.80 -14.81
C MET A 165 7.03 1.33 -15.71
N PRO A 166 6.71 1.82 -16.92
CA PRO A 166 7.69 2.56 -17.70
C PRO A 166 8.19 3.74 -16.87
N ALA A 167 9.50 3.97 -16.86
CA ALA A 167 10.07 5.14 -16.23
C ALA A 167 9.28 6.37 -16.67
N PRO A 168 8.82 7.23 -15.73
CA PRO A 168 8.02 8.38 -16.08
C PRO A 168 8.79 9.15 -17.15
N LYS A 169 8.20 9.25 -18.35
CA LYS A 169 8.80 10.05 -19.41
C LYS A 169 8.98 11.43 -18.81
N ARG A 170 10.24 11.86 -18.66
CA ARG A 170 10.58 13.17 -18.13
C ARG A 170 9.86 14.17 -19.03
N GLN A 171 8.71 14.66 -18.58
CA GLN A 171 7.93 15.59 -19.38
C GLN A 171 8.86 16.79 -19.63
N ALA A 172 8.89 17.26 -20.88
CA ALA A 172 9.66 18.44 -21.23
C ALA A 172 9.34 19.53 -20.20
N PRO A 173 10.36 20.29 -19.74
CA PRO A 173 10.17 21.25 -18.66
C PRO A 173 8.94 22.12 -18.94
N LEU A 174 8.00 22.13 -17.99
CA LEU A 174 6.73 22.88 -18.05
C LEU A 174 6.93 24.39 -18.29
N ALA A 175 8.16 24.89 -18.26
CA ALA A 175 8.52 26.29 -18.44
C ALA A 175 7.94 26.93 -19.71
N ALA A 176 7.77 26.19 -20.81
CA ALA A 176 7.19 26.75 -22.04
C ALA A 176 5.65 26.82 -22.04
N LYS A 177 4.98 26.16 -21.08
CA LYS A 177 3.51 26.04 -21.01
C LYS A 177 2.92 26.44 -19.67
N LEU A 178 3.72 26.87 -18.71
CA LEU A 178 3.23 27.27 -17.41
C LEU A 178 2.36 28.53 -17.53
N ASP A 179 2.82 29.53 -18.29
CA ASP A 179 2.05 30.74 -18.57
C ASP A 179 0.75 30.43 -19.31
N GLU A 180 0.80 29.50 -20.27
CA GLU A 180 -0.38 29.07 -21.03
C GLU A 180 -1.38 28.29 -20.16
N ALA A 181 -0.89 27.41 -19.27
CA ALA A 181 -1.72 26.63 -18.35
C ALA A 181 -2.28 27.47 -17.19
N LEU A 182 -1.53 28.46 -16.73
CA LEU A 182 -1.96 29.40 -15.69
C LEU A 182 -2.85 30.52 -16.25
N SER A 183 -2.80 30.80 -17.55
CA SER A 183 -3.60 31.87 -18.19
C SER A 183 -5.10 31.68 -18.06
N SER A 184 -5.58 30.44 -17.95
CA SER A 184 -7.00 30.13 -17.76
C SER A 184 -7.43 30.06 -16.29
N GLY A 185 -6.50 30.19 -15.34
CA GLY A 185 -6.82 30.17 -13.92
C GLY A 185 -7.45 31.48 -13.48
N GLU A 186 -8.72 31.45 -13.06
CA GLU A 186 -9.31 32.58 -12.35
C GLU A 186 -8.70 32.66 -10.94
N VAL A 187 -8.09 33.80 -10.63
CA VAL A 187 -7.56 34.08 -9.29
C VAL A 187 -8.36 35.20 -8.65
N ARG A 188 -8.65 35.09 -7.35
CA ARG A 188 -9.31 36.15 -6.60
C ARG A 188 -8.27 37.08 -6.01
N VAL A 189 -8.15 38.26 -6.60
CA VAL A 189 -7.31 39.33 -6.07
C VAL A 189 -8.11 40.17 -5.09
N GLY A 190 -7.59 40.30 -3.87
CA GLY A 190 -8.15 41.15 -2.83
C GLY A 190 -7.09 42.06 -2.21
N ALA A 191 -7.53 42.91 -1.28
CA ALA A 191 -6.64 43.71 -0.46
C ALA A 191 -7.07 43.67 1.00
N ARG A 192 -6.11 43.45 1.90
CA ARG A 192 -6.37 43.47 3.34
C ARG A 192 -6.20 44.89 3.88
N ILE A 193 -7.32 45.52 4.24
CA ILE A 193 -7.37 46.89 4.75
C ILE A 193 -6.89 46.97 6.21
N GLY A 194 -7.02 45.88 6.97
CA GLY A 194 -6.53 45.77 8.35
C GLY A 194 -7.03 44.49 9.03
N GLY A 195 -6.85 44.42 10.34
CA GLY A 195 -7.46 43.42 11.21
C GLY A 195 -8.02 44.07 12.48
N CYS A 196 -8.93 43.36 13.14
CA CYS A 196 -9.29 43.61 14.52
C CYS A 196 -9.30 42.27 15.25
N GLN A 197 -8.91 42.27 16.53
CA GLN A 197 -9.04 41.08 17.37
C GLN A 197 -10.33 41.22 18.16
N LEU A 198 -11.18 40.20 18.09
CA LEU A 198 -12.42 40.11 18.83
C LEU A 198 -12.43 38.79 19.60
N THR A 199 -12.92 38.81 20.82
CA THR A 199 -13.29 37.59 21.53
C THR A 199 -14.52 36.96 20.88
N LEU A 200 -14.73 35.66 21.12
CA LEU A 200 -15.91 34.95 20.62
C LEU A 200 -17.22 35.56 21.15
N ALA A 201 -17.20 36.11 22.36
CA ALA A 201 -18.36 36.77 22.95
C ALA A 201 -18.71 38.07 22.20
N GLU A 202 -17.70 38.92 21.92
CA GLU A 202 -17.87 40.16 21.16
C GLU A 202 -18.35 39.89 19.74
N LEU A 203 -17.76 38.88 19.06
CA LEU A 203 -18.19 38.48 17.72
C LEU A 203 -19.66 38.07 17.67
N ARG A 204 -20.16 37.39 18.73
CA ARG A 204 -21.56 36.98 18.85
C ARG A 204 -22.51 38.13 19.15
N SER A 205 -22.02 39.21 19.76
CA SER A 205 -22.84 40.35 20.13
C SER A 205 -22.92 41.43 19.04
N LEU A 206 -22.20 41.29 17.92
CA LEU A 206 -22.21 42.28 16.85
C LEU A 206 -23.59 42.43 16.21
N MET A 207 -24.04 43.68 16.07
CA MET A 207 -25.29 44.08 15.47
C MET A 207 -25.08 45.05 14.30
N PRO A 208 -26.02 45.14 13.34
CA PRO A 208 -25.97 46.15 12.29
C PRO A 208 -25.87 47.57 12.87
N GLY A 209 -24.84 48.32 12.46
CA GLY A 209 -24.55 49.66 12.96
C GLY A 209 -23.36 49.74 13.92
N ASP A 210 -22.89 48.60 14.44
CA ASP A 210 -21.68 48.56 15.26
C ASP A 210 -20.44 48.95 14.43
N VAL A 211 -19.53 49.72 15.06
CA VAL A 211 -18.32 50.23 14.41
C VAL A 211 -17.10 49.46 14.91
N LEU A 212 -16.40 48.79 13.98
CA LEU A 212 -15.13 48.13 14.25
C LEU A 212 -13.96 49.05 13.90
N THR A 213 -13.00 49.17 14.82
CA THR A 213 -11.74 49.88 14.57
C THR A 213 -10.71 48.88 14.07
N LEU A 214 -10.14 49.14 12.89
CA LEU A 214 -9.05 48.34 12.33
C LEU A 214 -7.70 48.80 12.88
N ASP A 215 -6.75 47.87 12.98
CA ASP A 215 -5.37 48.09 13.43
C ASP A 215 -4.51 48.94 12.47
N ARG A 216 -5.07 49.36 11.33
CA ARG A 216 -4.37 50.09 10.28
C ARG A 216 -5.18 51.30 9.79
N ALA A 217 -4.47 52.41 9.57
CA ALA A 217 -5.04 53.60 8.94
C ALA A 217 -5.23 53.41 7.43
N ILE A 218 -6.34 53.90 6.88
CA ILE A 218 -6.72 53.77 5.46
C ILE A 218 -5.74 54.47 4.50
N THR A 219 -4.95 55.42 5.00
CA THR A 219 -3.93 56.15 4.23
C THR A 219 -2.62 55.38 4.06
N ARG A 220 -2.47 54.22 4.71
CA ARG A 220 -1.28 53.37 4.56
C ARG A 220 -1.51 52.32 3.48
N ASN A 221 -0.41 51.88 2.87
CA ASN A 221 -0.44 50.77 1.92
C ASN A 221 -1.14 49.54 2.52
N VAL A 222 -1.98 48.91 1.72
CA VAL A 222 -2.66 47.65 2.01
C VAL A 222 -1.94 46.51 1.33
N GLN A 223 -2.02 45.32 1.91
CA GLN A 223 -1.35 44.13 1.36
C GLN A 223 -2.29 43.44 0.37
N ILE A 224 -1.78 43.08 -0.81
CA ILE A 224 -2.55 42.31 -1.79
C ILE A 224 -2.67 40.87 -1.31
N THR A 225 -3.87 40.31 -1.45
CA THR A 225 -4.14 38.89 -1.24
C THR A 225 -4.49 38.21 -2.56
N ILE A 226 -4.04 36.97 -2.73
CA ILE A 226 -4.43 36.10 -3.85
C ILE A 226 -5.06 34.86 -3.24
N ASP A 227 -6.34 34.62 -3.54
CA ASP A 227 -7.14 33.53 -2.98
C ASP A 227 -7.14 33.49 -1.44
N GLY A 228 -7.01 34.67 -0.81
CA GLY A 228 -6.98 34.85 0.64
C GLY A 228 -5.59 34.82 1.26
N GLU A 229 -4.56 34.40 0.51
CA GLU A 229 -3.18 34.32 0.99
C GLU A 229 -2.43 35.64 0.83
N TYR A 230 -1.53 35.93 1.78
CA TYR A 230 -0.73 37.16 1.79
C TYR A 230 0.36 37.15 0.74
N THR A 231 0.45 38.22 -0.04
CA THR A 231 1.58 38.43 -0.97
C THR A 231 2.55 39.47 -0.43
N ALA A 232 3.76 39.54 -1.00
CA ALA A 232 4.71 40.60 -0.68
C ALA A 232 4.33 41.97 -1.31
N LEU A 233 3.33 42.00 -2.19
CA LEU A 233 2.92 43.20 -2.90
C LEU A 233 2.10 44.12 -2.01
N GLN A 234 2.32 45.42 -2.21
CA GLN A 234 1.62 46.49 -1.52
C GLN A 234 0.91 47.39 -2.54
N CYS A 235 -0.28 47.85 -2.20
CA CYS A 235 -1.02 48.81 -3.00
C CYS A 235 -1.61 49.92 -2.13
N LEU A 236 -1.93 51.03 -2.76
CA LEU A 236 -2.68 52.13 -2.15
C LEU A 236 -4.16 51.94 -2.47
N LEU A 237 -5.02 52.09 -1.46
CA LEU A 237 -6.46 52.15 -1.64
C LEU A 237 -6.86 53.60 -1.92
N VAL A 238 -7.37 53.87 -3.13
CA VAL A 238 -7.78 55.21 -3.56
C VAL A 238 -9.29 55.23 -3.73
N ALA A 239 -9.95 56.24 -3.16
CA ALA A 239 -11.37 56.46 -3.39
C ALA A 239 -11.58 57.23 -4.70
N GLU A 240 -12.43 56.70 -5.56
CA GLU A 240 -12.91 57.33 -6.79
C GLU A 240 -14.39 57.68 -6.66
N GLN A 241 -14.97 58.36 -7.67
CA GLN A 241 -16.36 58.83 -7.63
C GLN A 241 -17.37 57.69 -7.39
N ASP A 242 -17.11 56.50 -7.94
CA ASP A 242 -18.03 55.36 -7.92
C ASP A 242 -17.47 54.12 -7.19
N GLY A 243 -16.35 54.23 -6.47
CA GLY A 243 -15.77 53.06 -5.81
C GLY A 243 -14.39 53.23 -5.20
N LEU A 244 -13.76 52.09 -4.95
CA LEU A 244 -12.40 51.99 -4.41
C LEU A 244 -11.50 51.31 -5.45
N THR A 245 -10.37 51.94 -5.75
CA THR A 245 -9.36 51.42 -6.68
C THR A 245 -8.11 51.03 -5.91
N LEU A 246 -7.50 49.90 -6.29
CA LEU A 246 -6.20 49.46 -5.77
C LEU A 246 -5.12 49.88 -6.76
N VAL A 247 -4.17 50.72 -6.32
CA VAL A 247 -3.05 51.18 -7.14
C VAL A 247 -1.77 50.52 -6.64
N LEU A 248 -1.19 49.64 -7.46
CA LEU A 248 0.09 49.00 -7.15
C LEU A 248 1.20 50.07 -7.06
N GLN A 249 2.06 49.97 -6.04
CA GLN A 249 3.21 50.86 -5.83
C GLN A 249 4.50 50.23 -6.35
#